data_AF-A0A0T5ZIF7-F1
#
_entry.id   AF-A0A0T5ZIF7-F1
#
_cell.length_a   1.000
_cell.length_b   1.000
_cell.length_c   1.000
_cell.angle_alpha   90.00
_cell.angle_beta   90.00
_cell.angle_gamma   90.00
#
_symmetry.space_group_name_H-M   'P 1'
#
loop_
_entity.id
_entity.type
_entity.pdbx_description
1 polymer ?
#
loop_
_entity_poly.entity_id
_entity_poly.type
_entity_poly.pdbx_seq_one_letter_code
_entity_poly.pdbx_strand_id
1 'polypeptide(L)'
;MTMPNLRRGLAYGSGMALPFAAAWAVAAAVLDLGAGLVLVAAIAGWLIGTAAALGAEPGTIRRTRGTVTLAIAVSLATWLAATVGTYLLGLAILPGSTLPFLERMANAPFLDTIALQFLPLGPLELGALAFFGWLGAR
;
A
#
# COMPACT_ATOMS: atom_id res chain seq x y z
N MET A 1 33.71 2.44 4.44
CA MET A 1 32.42 2.78 3.82
C MET A 1 31.55 1.53 3.88
N THR A 2 30.56 1.49 4.76
CA THR A 2 29.60 0.39 4.83
C THR A 2 28.65 0.45 3.63
N MET A 3 28.35 -0.70 3.03
CA MET A 3 27.38 -0.80 1.95
C MET A 3 25.96 -0.87 2.53
N PRO A 4 24.95 -0.24 1.90
CA PRO A 4 23.57 -0.29 2.37
C PRO A 4 23.03 -1.72 2.36
N ASN A 5 22.40 -2.14 3.45
CA ASN A 5 21.87 -3.49 3.57
C ASN A 5 20.40 -3.55 3.11
N LEU A 6 20.21 -3.58 1.80
CA LEU A 6 18.89 -3.52 1.15
C LEU A 6 17.91 -4.60 1.65
N ARG A 7 18.40 -5.78 2.05
CA ARG A 7 17.56 -6.86 2.62
C ARG A 7 16.90 -6.45 3.93
N ARG A 8 17.62 -5.75 4.81
CA ARG A 8 17.03 -5.22 6.04
C ARG A 8 16.05 -4.09 5.72
N GLY A 9 16.40 -3.18 4.81
CA GLY A 9 15.48 -2.13 4.35
C GLY A 9 14.15 -2.70 3.84
N LEU A 10 14.21 -3.80 3.07
CA LEU A 10 13.03 -4.54 2.60
C LEU A 10 12.22 -5.13 3.76
N ALA A 11 12.87 -5.80 4.71
CA ALA A 11 12.18 -6.38 5.87
C ALA A 11 11.44 -5.32 6.72
N TYR A 12 12.07 -4.18 6.97
CA TYR A 12 11.44 -3.08 7.73
C TYR A 12 10.33 -2.37 6.94
N GLY A 13 10.57 -2.08 5.65
CA GLY A 13 9.56 -1.50 4.77
C GLY A 13 8.34 -2.40 4.63
N SER A 14 8.53 -3.70 4.37
CA SER A 14 7.46 -4.69 4.29
C SER A 14 6.76 -4.91 5.64
N GLY A 15 7.50 -4.84 6.75
CA GLY A 15 6.92 -4.92 8.09
C GLY A 15 5.92 -3.79 8.37
N MET A 16 6.18 -2.58 7.86
CA MET A 16 5.24 -1.46 7.96
C MET A 16 4.14 -1.48 6.88
N ALA A 17 4.41 -2.06 5.71
CA ALA A 17 3.45 -2.17 4.62
C ALA A 17 2.22 -3.00 5.00
N LEU A 18 2.41 -4.15 5.66
CA LEU A 18 1.33 -5.09 5.99
C LEU A 18 0.22 -4.50 6.88
N PRO A 19 0.51 -3.88 8.04
CA PRO A 19 -0.53 -3.30 8.89
C PRO A 19 -1.25 -2.14 8.20
N PHE A 20 -0.55 -1.35 7.38
CA PHE A 20 -1.17 -0.26 6.63
C PHE A 20 -2.09 -0.77 5.52
N ALA A 21 -1.69 -1.83 4.80
CA ALA A 21 -2.57 -2.46 3.82
C ALA A 21 -3.84 -3.04 4.47
N ALA A 22 -3.72 -3.65 5.66
CA ALA A 22 -4.86 -4.16 6.40
C ALA A 22 -5.78 -3.03 6.90
N ALA A 23 -5.21 -1.98 7.51
CA ALA A 23 -5.98 -0.82 7.98
C ALA A 23 -6.69 -0.11 6.82
N TRP A 24 -6.01 0.02 5.68
CA TRP A 24 -6.60 0.55 4.45
C TRP A 24 -7.76 -0.29 3.98
N ALA A 25 -7.58 -1.61 3.87
CA ALA A 25 -8.63 -2.51 3.40
C ALA A 25 -9.93 -2.35 4.19
N VAL A 26 -9.81 -2.24 5.52
CA VAL A 26 -10.94 -2.00 6.42
C VAL A 26 -11.52 -0.60 6.23
N ALA A 27 -10.69 0.45 6.22
CA ALA A 27 -11.17 1.82 6.07
C ALA A 27 -11.88 2.06 4.73
N ALA A 28 -11.34 1.51 3.63
CA ALA A 28 -11.92 1.63 2.31
C ALA A 28 -13.22 0.80 2.18
N ALA A 29 -13.23 -0.45 2.67
CA ALA A 29 -14.39 -1.33 2.50
C ALA A 29 -15.54 -1.03 3.48
N VAL A 30 -15.25 -0.53 4.69
CA VAL A 30 -16.25 -0.35 5.75
C VAL A 30 -16.69 1.11 5.91
N LEU A 31 -15.77 2.06 5.74
CA LEU A 31 -16.03 3.47 6.02
C LEU A 31 -16.24 4.33 4.76
N ASP A 32 -16.10 3.74 3.57
CA ASP A 32 -16.29 4.40 2.26
C ASP A 32 -15.55 5.75 2.13
N LEU A 33 -14.38 5.83 2.77
CA LEU A 33 -13.59 7.06 2.93
C LEU A 33 -12.81 7.42 1.65
N GLY A 34 -13.49 7.61 0.51
CA GLY A 34 -12.83 7.85 -0.79
C GLY A 34 -11.72 8.92 -0.74
N ALA A 35 -12.00 10.13 -0.24
CA ALA A 35 -11.02 11.22 -0.17
C ALA A 35 -9.99 11.09 0.99
N GLY A 36 -10.34 10.39 2.06
CA GLY A 36 -9.46 10.19 3.22
C GLY A 36 -8.28 9.26 2.91
N LEU A 37 -8.43 8.39 1.92
CA LEU A 37 -7.41 7.41 1.51
C LEU A 37 -6.15 8.07 0.92
N VAL A 38 -6.25 9.26 0.32
CA VAL A 38 -5.07 9.99 -0.19
C VAL A 38 -4.15 10.43 0.96
N LEU A 39 -4.71 10.88 2.08
CA LEU A 39 -3.92 11.26 3.26
C LEU A 39 -3.28 10.01 3.90
N VAL A 40 -4.02 8.91 3.96
CA VAL A 40 -3.51 7.61 4.44
C VAL A 40 -2.37 7.13 3.53
N ALA A 41 -2.48 7.28 2.21
CA ALA A 41 -1.43 6.99 1.25
C ALA A 41 -0.17 7.83 1.50
N ALA A 42 -0.33 9.12 1.73
CA ALA A 42 0.79 10.00 2.05
C ALA A 42 1.53 9.54 3.32
N ILE A 43 0.79 9.26 4.40
CA ILE A 43 1.36 8.81 5.68
C ILE A 43 2.01 7.42 5.54
N ALA A 44 1.33 6.47 4.88
CA ALA A 44 1.83 5.13 4.66
C ALA A 44 3.10 5.13 3.81
N GLY A 45 3.09 5.87 2.68
CA GLY A 45 4.26 6.05 1.84
C GLY A 45 5.44 6.58 2.63
N TRP A 46 5.24 7.68 3.37
CA TRP A 46 6.29 8.27 4.19
C TRP A 46 6.87 7.30 5.23
N LEU A 47 6.02 6.57 5.96
CA LEU A 47 6.46 5.61 6.96
C LEU A 47 7.21 4.42 6.34
N ILE A 48 6.74 3.89 5.21
CA ILE A 48 7.40 2.80 4.47
C ILE A 48 8.79 3.26 4.01
N GLY A 49 8.88 4.46 3.42
CA GLY A 49 10.15 5.03 2.97
C GLY A 49 11.13 5.24 4.12
N THR A 50 10.64 5.77 5.24
CA THR A 50 11.45 6.02 6.44
C THR A 50 11.94 4.71 7.06
N ALA A 51 11.07 3.71 7.18
CA ALA A 51 11.42 2.38 7.70
C ALA A 51 12.43 1.66 6.80
N ALA A 52 12.26 1.75 5.47
CA ALA A 52 13.20 1.19 4.52
C ALA A 52 14.59 1.84 4.60
N ALA A 53 14.63 3.17 4.78
CA ALA A 53 15.89 3.90 4.95
C ALA A 53 16.59 3.56 6.28
N LEU A 54 15.86 3.60 7.40
CA LEU A 54 16.39 3.25 8.72
C LEU A 54 16.85 1.79 8.79
N GLY A 55 16.14 0.88 8.12
CA GLY A 55 16.52 -0.53 8.04
C GLY A 55 17.75 -0.78 7.17
N ALA A 56 17.91 -0.02 6.08
CA ALA A 56 19.03 -0.17 5.15
C ALA A 56 20.36 0.30 5.77
N GLU A 57 20.35 1.39 6.54
CA GLU A 57 21.51 1.91 7.28
C GLU A 57 21.08 2.58 8.60
N PRO A 58 21.17 1.87 9.74
CA PRO A 58 20.89 2.47 11.04
C PRO A 58 21.95 3.52 11.40
N GLY A 59 21.56 4.79 11.54
CA GLY A 59 22.43 5.87 12.02
C GLY A 59 23.12 6.72 10.94
N THR A 60 22.99 6.37 9.66
CA THR A 60 23.41 7.24 8.54
C THR A 60 22.29 7.41 7.54
N ILE A 61 21.82 8.66 7.35
CA ILE A 61 20.91 9.03 6.25
C ILE A 61 21.73 9.10 4.96
N ARG A 62 22.40 8.00 4.56
CA ARG A 62 23.18 7.99 3.33
C ARG A 62 22.32 7.48 2.18
N ARG A 63 22.00 8.43 1.31
CA ARG A 63 21.10 8.26 0.17
C ARG A 63 21.74 7.34 -0.87
N THR A 64 21.10 6.22 -1.18
CA THR A 64 21.44 5.43 -2.37
C THR A 64 20.23 5.26 -3.28
N ARG A 65 20.46 5.29 -4.60
CA ARG A 65 19.40 5.08 -5.60
C ARG A 65 18.64 3.77 -5.33
N GLY A 66 19.33 2.74 -4.83
CA GLY A 66 18.73 1.44 -4.49
C GLY A 66 17.69 1.52 -3.38
N THR A 67 17.95 2.25 -2.29
CA THR A 67 16.99 2.39 -1.17
C THR A 67 15.72 3.12 -1.61
N VAL A 68 15.86 4.14 -2.45
CA VAL A 68 14.73 4.92 -2.99
C VAL A 68 13.86 4.06 -3.91
N THR A 69 14.48 3.33 -4.85
CA THR A 69 13.74 2.41 -5.73
C THR A 69 13.01 1.35 -4.93
N LEU A 70 13.63 0.83 -3.88
CA LEU A 70 13.03 -0.17 -3.00
C LEU A 70 11.85 0.40 -2.21
N ALA A 71 11.97 1.62 -1.67
CA ALA A 71 10.86 2.29 -0.99
C ALA A 71 9.65 2.48 -1.92
N ILE A 72 9.87 2.96 -3.15
CA ILE A 72 8.80 3.11 -4.14
C ILE A 72 8.18 1.75 -4.49
N ALA A 73 9.00 0.72 -4.72
CA ALA A 73 8.51 -0.62 -5.04
C ALA A 73 7.67 -1.22 -3.90
N VAL A 74 8.10 -1.05 -2.65
CA VAL A 74 7.34 -1.51 -1.48
C VAL A 74 6.04 -0.72 -1.34
N SER A 75 6.06 0.60 -1.51
CA SER A 75 4.85 1.43 -1.47
C SER A 75 3.83 1.03 -2.56
N LEU A 76 4.28 0.74 -3.78
CA LEU A 76 3.41 0.24 -4.85
C LEU A 76 2.84 -1.14 -4.52
N ALA A 77 3.66 -2.04 -3.97
CA ALA A 77 3.21 -3.35 -3.52
C ALA A 77 2.20 -3.24 -2.36
N THR A 78 2.37 -2.27 -1.44
CA THR A 78 1.42 -1.98 -0.36
C THR A 78 0.08 -1.54 -0.92
N TRP A 79 0.07 -0.62 -1.89
CA TRP A 79 -1.15 -0.17 -2.54
C TRP A 79 -1.90 -1.36 -3.16
N LEU A 80 -1.19 -2.18 -3.95
CA LEU A 80 -1.79 -3.34 -4.60
C LEU A 80 -2.36 -4.34 -3.57
N ALA A 81 -1.62 -4.62 -2.50
CA ALA A 81 -2.08 -5.48 -1.42
C ALA A 81 -3.32 -4.91 -0.70
N ALA A 82 -3.36 -3.61 -0.48
CA ALA A 82 -4.51 -2.92 0.11
C ALA A 82 -5.75 -3.04 -0.80
N THR A 83 -5.60 -2.82 -2.11
CA THR A 83 -6.68 -2.94 -3.09
C THR A 83 -7.23 -4.36 -3.16
N VAL A 84 -6.35 -5.37 -3.19
CA VAL A 84 -6.76 -6.79 -3.11
C VAL A 84 -7.47 -7.06 -1.79
N GLY A 85 -6.96 -6.53 -0.67
CA GLY A 85 -7.59 -6.62 0.64
C GLY A 85 -9.00 -6.04 0.65
N THR A 86 -9.18 -4.81 0.15
CA THR A 86 -10.50 -4.15 0.02
C THR A 86 -11.47 -4.99 -0.79
N TYR A 87 -11.03 -5.55 -1.92
CA TYR A 87 -11.86 -6.42 -2.75
C TYR A 87 -12.30 -7.69 -2.00
N LEU A 88 -11.36 -8.40 -1.38
CA LEU A 88 -11.67 -9.62 -0.62
C LEU A 88 -12.60 -9.33 0.58
N LEU A 89 -12.36 -8.23 1.28
CA LEU A 89 -13.21 -7.78 2.38
C LEU A 89 -14.61 -7.38 1.88
N GLY A 90 -14.69 -6.69 0.75
CA GLY A 90 -15.94 -6.34 0.08
C GLY A 90 -16.76 -7.59 -0.25
N LEU A 91 -16.16 -8.60 -0.88
CA LEU A 91 -16.83 -9.88 -1.17
C LEU A 91 -17.33 -10.60 0.10
N ALA A 92 -16.63 -10.43 1.22
CA ALA A 92 -17.02 -11.03 2.51
C ALA A 92 -18.16 -10.28 3.20
N ILE A 93 -18.26 -8.95 3.02
CA ILE A 93 -19.19 -8.06 3.73
C ILE A 93 -20.46 -7.74 2.91
N LEU A 94 -20.42 -7.89 1.57
CA LEU A 94 -21.55 -7.52 0.71
C LEU A 94 -22.88 -8.23 1.08
N PRO A 95 -24.02 -7.50 1.06
CA PRO A 95 -25.35 -8.08 1.25
C PRO A 95 -25.74 -8.99 0.06
N GLY A 96 -25.43 -10.28 0.18
CA GLY A 96 -25.64 -11.32 -0.83
C GLY A 96 -25.05 -12.65 -0.39
N SER A 97 -24.96 -12.83 0.94
CA SER A 97 -24.11 -13.81 1.64
C SER A 97 -24.46 -15.29 1.38
N THR A 98 -25.48 -15.56 0.57
CA THR A 98 -25.95 -16.91 0.27
C THR A 98 -25.18 -17.58 -0.87
N LEU A 99 -24.46 -16.84 -1.72
CA LEU A 99 -23.68 -17.42 -2.82
C LEU A 99 -22.29 -17.91 -2.37
N PRO A 100 -21.80 -19.05 -2.91
CA PRO A 100 -20.43 -19.51 -2.74
C PRO A 100 -19.40 -18.45 -3.20
N PHE A 101 -18.24 -18.40 -2.54
CA PHE A 101 -17.21 -17.38 -2.78
C PHE A 101 -16.75 -17.28 -4.25
N LEU A 102 -16.58 -18.41 -4.93
CA LEU A 102 -16.22 -18.49 -6.35
C LEU A 102 -17.26 -17.82 -7.26
N GLU A 103 -18.55 -17.99 -6.96
CA GLU A 103 -19.63 -17.34 -7.72
C GLU A 103 -19.68 -15.84 -7.47
N ARG A 104 -19.30 -15.37 -6.28
CA ARG A 104 -19.20 -13.94 -6.00
C ARG A 104 -18.08 -13.30 -6.83
N MET A 105 -16.93 -13.96 -6.93
CA MET A 105 -15.82 -13.48 -7.78
C MET A 105 -16.17 -13.44 -9.27
N ALA A 106 -17.03 -14.35 -9.74
CA ALA A 106 -17.50 -14.36 -11.12
C ALA A 106 -18.47 -13.21 -11.41
N ASN A 107 -19.32 -12.84 -10.44
CA ASN A 107 -20.32 -11.77 -10.60
C ASN A 107 -19.81 -10.37 -10.26
N ALA A 108 -18.74 -10.26 -9.48
CA ALA A 108 -18.06 -9.01 -9.17
C ALA A 108 -16.57 -9.17 -9.48
N PRO A 109 -16.15 -9.04 -10.75
CA PRO A 109 -14.76 -9.20 -11.13
C PRO A 109 -13.86 -8.18 -10.43
N PHE A 110 -12.65 -8.62 -10.07
CA PHE A 110 -11.65 -7.76 -9.43
C PHE A 110 -11.30 -6.52 -10.26
N LEU A 111 -11.19 -6.66 -11.57
CA LEU A 111 -10.84 -5.55 -12.46
C LEU A 111 -11.92 -4.48 -12.54
N ASP A 112 -13.20 -4.86 -12.48
CA ASP A 112 -14.31 -3.91 -12.44
C ASP A 112 -14.32 -3.15 -11.10
N THR A 113 -14.05 -3.86 -10.01
CA THR A 113 -13.91 -3.26 -8.68
C THR A 113 -12.75 -2.28 -8.63
N ILE A 114 -11.58 -2.66 -9.18
CA ILE A 114 -10.44 -1.76 -9.32
C ILE A 114 -10.82 -0.55 -10.17
N ALA A 115 -11.47 -0.73 -11.32
CA ALA A 115 -11.78 0.40 -12.19
C ALA A 115 -12.63 1.46 -11.48
N LEU A 116 -13.61 1.01 -10.68
CA LEU A 116 -14.46 1.87 -9.87
C LEU A 116 -13.74 2.51 -8.67
N GLN A 117 -12.80 1.79 -8.05
CA GLN A 117 -12.01 2.34 -6.93
C GLN A 117 -10.89 3.27 -7.42
N PHE A 118 -10.33 2.98 -8.60
CA PHE A 118 -9.20 3.71 -9.19
C PHE A 118 -9.63 5.06 -9.75
N LEU A 119 -10.84 5.17 -10.31
CA LEU A 119 -11.41 6.43 -10.78
C LEU A 119 -12.46 6.88 -9.77
N PRO A 120 -12.24 7.98 -9.02
CA PRO A 120 -11.51 9.19 -9.43
C PRO A 120 -10.17 9.46 -8.73
N LEU A 121 -9.83 8.76 -7.63
CA LEU A 121 -8.71 9.16 -6.75
C LEU A 121 -7.50 8.21 -6.76
N GLY A 122 -7.62 7.01 -7.34
CA GLY A 122 -6.54 6.02 -7.39
C GLY A 122 -5.19 6.53 -7.93
N PRO A 123 -5.15 7.32 -9.03
CA PRO A 123 -3.91 7.95 -9.48
C PRO A 123 -3.28 8.89 -8.44
N LEU A 124 -4.09 9.61 -7.67
CA LEU A 124 -3.61 10.53 -6.63
C LEU A 124 -3.09 9.76 -5.42
N GLU A 125 -3.76 8.68 -5.03
CA GLU A 125 -3.29 7.78 -3.97
C GLU A 125 -1.95 7.15 -4.32
N LEU A 126 -1.82 6.61 -5.54
CA LEU A 126 -0.55 6.06 -6.04
C LEU A 126 0.54 7.12 -6.10
N GLY A 127 0.20 8.31 -6.61
CA GLY A 127 1.11 9.43 -6.68
C GLY A 127 1.60 9.86 -5.29
N ALA A 128 0.69 9.95 -4.31
CA ALA A 128 1.01 10.26 -2.93
C ALA A 128 1.88 9.16 -2.30
N LEU A 129 1.52 7.89 -2.43
CA LEU A 129 2.31 6.77 -1.90
C LEU A 129 3.73 6.74 -2.48
N ALA A 130 3.87 6.92 -3.78
CA ALA A 130 5.17 6.95 -4.44
C ALA A 130 5.98 8.19 -4.06
N PHE A 131 5.37 9.37 -4.05
CA PHE A 131 6.03 10.63 -3.71
C PHE A 131 6.45 10.68 -2.24
N PHE A 132 5.57 10.29 -1.31
CA PHE A 132 5.88 10.26 0.10
C PHE A 132 6.78 9.07 0.47
N GLY A 133 6.69 7.94 -0.23
CA GLY A 133 7.67 6.86 -0.16
C GLY A 133 9.06 7.31 -0.57
N TRP A 134 9.17 8.05 -1.66
CA TRP A 134 10.40 8.72 -2.06
C TRP A 134 10.88 9.74 -1.02
N LEU A 135 9.98 10.57 -0.50
CA LEU A 135 10.30 11.62 0.47
C LEU A 135 10.78 11.03 1.80
N GLY A 136 10.14 9.97 2.29
CA GLY A 136 10.53 9.27 3.51
C GLY A 136 11.84 8.49 3.36
N ALA A 137 12.18 8.08 2.13
CA ALA A 137 13.46 7.43 1.82
C ALA A 137 14.60 8.43 1.52
N ARG A 138 14.33 9.74 1.50
CA ARG A 138 15.28 10.82 1.20
C ARG A 138 15.88 11.46 2.45
#